data_AF-A0A0F9CRZ9-F1
#
_entry.id   AF-A0A0F9CRZ9-F1
#
_cell.length_a   1.000
_cell.length_b   1.000
_cell.length_c   1.000
_cell.angle_alpha   90.00
_cell.angle_beta   90.00
_cell.angle_gamma   90.00
#
_symmetry.space_group_name_H-M   'P 1'
#
loop_
_entity.id
_entity.type
_entity.pdbx_description
1 polymer ?
#
loop_
_entity_poly.entity_id
_entity_poly.type
_entity_poly.pdbx_seq_one_letter_code
_entity_poly.pdbx_strand_id
1 'polypeptide(L)'
;MFDPSVTIFESTQSQLAESPLWHPMLNTFFWVDINKKLLLSKNIHSKSQLKTVNMPDTLSAIAWIDEQHLLLGTSTGIYKYHINSSTRHLILSIENTQLNRRSNDGRADPWGGFWLSTMDVNAKKGDGKIYRYYKHQLKVVVSN
;
A
#
# COMPACT_ATOMS: atom_id res chain seq x y z
N MET A 1 35.30 -0.73 3.31
CA MET A 1 34.61 -1.68 2.43
C MET A 1 33.32 -2.06 3.15
N PHE A 2 32.15 -1.68 2.63
CA PHE A 2 30.87 -2.12 3.20
C PHE A 2 30.74 -3.62 2.87
N ASP A 3 30.67 -4.46 3.90
CA ASP A 3 30.24 -5.85 3.76
C ASP A 3 28.77 -5.91 4.17
N PRO A 4 27.82 -5.81 3.22
CA PRO A 4 26.41 -5.90 3.56
C PRO A 4 26.09 -7.36 3.91
N SER A 5 26.14 -7.70 5.20
CA SER A 5 25.57 -8.95 5.69
C SER A 5 24.06 -8.96 5.42
N VAL A 6 23.59 -9.90 4.62
CA VAL A 6 22.15 -10.10 4.36
C VAL A 6 21.59 -11.04 5.41
N THR A 7 20.55 -10.60 6.12
CA THR A 7 19.85 -11.40 7.12
C THR A 7 18.34 -11.38 6.87
N ILE A 8 17.66 -12.45 7.28
CA ILE A 8 16.20 -12.53 7.17
C ILE A 8 15.58 -11.67 8.27
N PHE A 9 14.86 -10.63 7.88
CA PHE A 9 14.11 -9.78 8.82
C PHE A 9 12.84 -10.45 9.35
N GLU A 10 12.13 -11.15 8.47
CA GLU A 10 10.88 -11.86 8.75
C GLU A 10 10.78 -13.08 7.83
N SER A 11 10.49 -14.26 8.39
CA SER A 11 10.46 -15.54 7.66
C SER A 11 9.05 -15.92 7.16
N THR A 12 8.04 -15.12 7.50
CA THR A 12 6.66 -15.30 7.05
C THR A 12 6.56 -15.34 5.52
N GLN A 13 5.87 -16.36 5.01
CA GLN A 13 5.69 -16.58 3.58
C GLN A 13 4.50 -15.78 3.04
N SER A 14 4.81 -14.76 2.23
CA SER A 14 3.83 -14.02 1.46
C SER A 14 3.61 -14.64 0.08
N GLN A 15 2.39 -14.56 -0.43
CA GLN A 15 2.08 -14.98 -1.80
C GLN A 15 2.51 -13.92 -2.82
N LEU A 16 2.30 -12.63 -2.50
CA LEU A 16 2.84 -11.51 -3.26
C LEU A 16 3.10 -10.33 -2.32
N ALA A 17 4.29 -10.32 -1.71
CA ALA A 17 4.75 -9.24 -0.84
C ALA A 17 5.10 -7.99 -1.66
N GLU A 18 4.50 -6.86 -1.33
CA GLU A 18 4.72 -5.59 -2.04
C GLU A 18 4.63 -4.38 -1.11
N SER A 19 4.89 -3.20 -1.67
CA SER A 19 4.78 -1.89 -1.01
C SER A 19 5.51 -1.81 0.35
N PRO A 20 6.83 -2.11 0.39
CA PRO A 20 7.62 -1.97 1.60
C PRO A 20 7.65 -0.51 2.05
N LEU A 21 7.25 -0.25 3.30
CA LEU A 21 7.13 1.07 3.88
C LEU A 21 7.78 1.10 5.27
N TRP A 22 8.80 1.94 5.42
CA TRP A 22 9.35 2.27 6.73
C TRP A 22 8.56 3.43 7.37
N HIS A 23 8.01 3.20 8.56
CA HIS A 23 7.38 4.23 9.38
C HIS A 23 8.35 4.72 10.46
N PRO A 24 8.97 5.91 10.30
CA PRO A 24 10.07 6.34 11.17
C PRO A 24 9.62 6.64 12.60
N MET A 25 8.44 7.23 12.78
CA MET A 25 7.93 7.58 14.11
C MET A 25 7.58 6.34 14.96
N LEU A 26 7.18 5.25 14.30
CA LEU A 26 6.79 4.00 14.96
C LEU A 26 7.92 2.97 14.99
N ASN A 27 9.07 3.26 14.39
CA ASN A 27 10.12 2.28 14.11
C ASN A 27 9.59 0.95 13.57
N THR A 28 8.64 1.03 12.62
CA THR A 28 7.87 -0.13 12.16
C THR A 28 7.93 -0.26 10.65
N PHE A 29 8.23 -1.47 10.18
CA PHE A 29 8.19 -1.83 8.79
C PHE A 29 6.80 -2.37 8.45
N PHE A 30 6.16 -1.80 7.44
CA PHE A 30 4.87 -2.22 6.90
C PHE A 30 5.06 -2.77 5.48
N TRP A 31 4.25 -3.74 5.11
CA TRP A 31 4.16 -4.25 3.75
C TRP A 31 2.80 -4.90 3.55
N VAL A 32 2.49 -5.27 2.31
CA VAL A 32 1.21 -5.90 1.97
C VAL A 32 1.45 -7.28 1.37
N ASP A 33 0.50 -8.18 1.57
CA ASP A 33 0.36 -9.37 0.71
C ASP A 33 -0.86 -9.15 -0.18
N ILE A 34 -0.62 -8.79 -1.43
CA ILE A 34 -1.67 -8.38 -2.38
C ILE A 34 -2.68 -9.51 -2.57
N ASN A 35 -2.19 -10.74 -2.76
CA ASN A 35 -3.05 -11.88 -3.08
C ASN A 35 -3.81 -12.40 -1.86
N LYS A 36 -3.20 -12.34 -0.67
CA LYS A 36 -3.87 -12.70 0.59
C LYS A 36 -4.70 -11.56 1.19
N LYS A 37 -4.69 -10.35 0.59
CA LYS A 37 -5.34 -9.14 1.11
C LYS A 37 -4.92 -8.83 2.55
N LEU A 38 -3.62 -8.85 2.82
CA LEU A 38 -3.09 -8.60 4.16
C LEU A 38 -2.31 -7.29 4.20
N LEU A 39 -2.48 -6.53 5.28
CA LEU A 39 -1.52 -5.53 5.74
C LEU A 39 -0.69 -6.16 6.86
N LEU A 40 0.62 -6.19 6.69
CA LEU A 40 1.57 -6.75 7.64
C LEU A 40 2.45 -5.65 8.22
N SER A 41 2.83 -5.79 9.49
CA SER A 41 3.74 -4.85 10.14
C SER A 41 4.55 -5.48 11.27
N LYS A 42 5.78 -5.00 11.43
CA LYS A 42 6.69 -5.44 12.51
C LYS A 42 7.57 -4.27 12.97
N ASN A 43 7.56 -4.01 14.27
CA ASN A 43 8.47 -3.05 14.89
C ASN A 43 9.87 -3.66 14.98
N ILE A 44 10.91 -2.89 14.62
CA ILE A 44 12.29 -3.42 14.52
C ILE A 44 13.01 -3.54 15.86
N HIS A 45 12.57 -2.81 16.89
CA HIS A 45 13.19 -2.78 18.21
C HIS A 45 12.46 -3.67 19.21
N SER A 46 11.19 -3.94 18.97
CA SER A 46 10.37 -4.73 19.85
C SER A 46 10.47 -6.22 19.50
N LYS A 47 10.44 -7.07 20.53
CA LYS A 47 10.15 -8.50 20.37
C LYS A 47 8.69 -8.78 19.97
N SER A 48 7.90 -7.72 19.71
CA SER A 48 6.52 -7.83 19.25
C SER A 48 6.44 -8.77 18.05
N GLN A 49 5.44 -9.65 18.10
CA GLN A 49 5.13 -10.53 16.99
C GLN A 49 4.70 -9.71 15.76
N LEU A 50 4.90 -10.32 14.59
CA LEU A 50 4.31 -9.86 13.35
C LEU A 50 2.82 -9.56 13.54
N LYS A 51 2.41 -8.33 13.23
CA LYS A 51 0.99 -7.95 13.19
C LYS A 51 0.48 -8.13 11.77
N THR A 52 -0.64 -8.84 11.65
CA THR A 52 -1.31 -9.13 10.38
C THR A 52 -2.75 -8.67 10.46
N VAL A 53 -3.20 -7.90 9.47
CA VAL A 53 -4.57 -7.39 9.38
C VAL A 53 -5.18 -7.80 8.05
N ASN A 54 -6.37 -8.42 8.10
CA ASN A 54 -7.15 -8.73 6.90
C ASN A 54 -7.78 -7.46 6.33
N MET A 55 -7.62 -7.26 5.04
CA MET A 55 -8.21 -6.13 4.32
C MET A 55 -9.47 -6.57 3.55
N PRO A 56 -10.52 -5.72 3.47
CA PRO A 56 -11.77 -6.09 2.78
C PRO A 56 -11.60 -6.26 1.26
N ASP A 57 -10.64 -5.53 0.69
CA ASP A 57 -10.33 -5.51 -0.74
C ASP A 57 -8.82 -5.57 -0.96
N THR A 58 -8.42 -5.67 -2.22
CA THR A 58 -7.02 -5.78 -2.62
C THR A 58 -6.31 -4.46 -2.30
N LEU A 59 -5.43 -4.51 -1.31
CA LEU A 59 -4.49 -3.44 -0.95
C LEU A 59 -3.16 -3.70 -1.67
N SER A 60 -2.61 -2.68 -2.32
CA SER A 60 -1.35 -2.83 -3.06
C SER A 60 -0.36 -1.69 -2.88
N ALA A 61 -0.79 -0.56 -2.32
CA ALA A 61 0.07 0.59 -2.07
C ALA A 61 -0.22 1.22 -0.71
N ILE A 62 0.82 1.61 0.01
CA ILE A 62 0.72 2.26 1.32
C ILE A 62 1.65 3.46 1.45
N ALA A 63 1.23 4.45 2.24
CA ALA A 63 2.07 5.55 2.72
C ALA A 63 1.69 5.89 4.17
N TRP A 64 2.58 6.52 4.93
CA TRP A 64 2.24 7.01 6.27
C TRP A 64 1.85 8.49 6.22
N ILE A 65 0.93 8.89 7.10
CA ILE A 65 0.44 10.27 7.24
C ILE A 65 0.98 10.85 8.55
N ASP A 66 0.79 10.11 9.64
CA ASP A 66 1.18 10.45 11.01
C ASP A 66 1.31 9.15 11.82
N GLU A 67 1.62 9.24 13.12
CA GLU A 67 1.80 8.07 14.02
C GLU A 67 0.60 7.13 14.10
N GLN A 68 -0.59 7.60 13.74
CA GLN A 68 -1.83 6.85 13.89
C GLN A 68 -2.39 6.40 12.55
N HIS A 69 -1.95 7.00 11.44
CA HIS A 69 -2.61 6.84 10.15
C HIS A 69 -1.70 6.47 9.00
N LEU A 70 -2.18 5.52 8.21
CA LEU A 70 -1.69 5.23 6.88
C LEU A 70 -2.67 5.75 5.82
N LEU A 71 -2.14 6.06 4.65
CA LEU A 71 -2.89 6.16 3.41
C LEU A 71 -2.80 4.81 2.69
N LEU A 72 -3.95 4.29 2.26
CA LEU A 72 -4.06 3.01 1.56
C LEU A 72 -4.53 3.24 0.12
N GLY A 73 -3.82 2.67 -0.85
CA GLY A 73 -4.27 2.54 -2.23
C GLY A 73 -4.77 1.12 -2.50
N THR A 74 -6.07 1.01 -2.79
CA THR A 74 -6.74 -0.27 -3.02
C THR A 74 -7.37 -0.33 -4.41
N SER A 75 -7.90 -1.51 -4.77
CA SER A 75 -8.68 -1.67 -6.01
C SER A 75 -9.98 -0.87 -6.05
N THR A 76 -10.46 -0.37 -4.90
CA THR A 76 -11.75 0.33 -4.76
C THR A 76 -11.59 1.83 -4.50
N GLY A 77 -10.41 2.26 -4.03
CA GLY A 77 -10.19 3.67 -3.75
C GLY A 77 -8.94 3.97 -2.92
N ILE A 78 -8.88 5.21 -2.47
CA ILE A 78 -7.89 5.71 -1.53
C ILE A 78 -8.56 5.85 -0.16
N TYR A 79 -7.95 5.27 0.87
CA TYR A 79 -8.48 5.27 2.24
C TYR A 79 -7.49 5.87 3.23
N LYS A 80 -8.02 6.53 4.26
CA LYS A 80 -7.28 6.81 5.50
C LYS A 80 -7.49 5.65 6.46
N TYR A 81 -6.43 4.98 6.87
CA TYR A 81 -6.46 3.84 7.78
C TYR A 81 -5.87 4.20 9.13
N HIS A 82 -6.57 3.88 10.20
CA HIS A 82 -6.09 4.07 11.57
C HIS A 82 -5.46 2.77 12.09
N ILE A 83 -4.18 2.84 12.45
CA ILE A 83 -3.30 1.69 12.70
C ILE A 83 -3.73 0.85 13.90
N ASN A 84 -4.20 1.51 14.97
CA ASN A 84 -4.50 0.83 16.23
C ASN A 84 -5.89 0.18 16.22
N SER A 85 -6.91 0.90 15.76
CA SER A 85 -8.29 0.40 15.66
C SER A 85 -8.54 -0.49 14.44
N SER A 86 -7.61 -0.50 13.48
CA SER A 86 -7.77 -1.17 12.18
C SER A 86 -8.99 -0.68 11.39
N THR A 87 -9.44 0.56 11.62
CA THR A 87 -10.55 1.17 10.89
C THR A 87 -10.04 1.93 9.68
N ARG A 88 -10.85 2.01 8.61
CA ARG A 88 -10.52 2.82 7.43
C ARG A 88 -11.70 3.68 7.00
N HIS A 89 -11.38 4.86 6.47
CA HIS A 89 -12.34 5.81 5.93
C HIS A 89 -12.00 6.09 4.48
N LEU A 90 -13.01 6.03 3.60
CA LEU A 90 -12.86 6.36 2.19
C LEU A 90 -12.52 7.86 2.06
N ILE A 91 -11.43 8.17 1.36
CA ILE A 91 -11.10 9.54 0.96
C ILE A 91 -11.65 9.81 -0.42
N LEU A 92 -11.39 8.90 -1.36
CA LEU A 92 -11.76 9.07 -2.76
C LEU A 92 -11.97 7.69 -3.39
N SER A 93 -13.12 7.50 -4.03
CA SER A 93 -13.40 6.32 -4.84
C SER A 93 -12.62 6.39 -6.14
N ILE A 94 -11.98 5.29 -6.53
CA ILE A 94 -11.46 5.15 -7.88
C ILE A 94 -12.60 4.49 -8.65
N GLU A 95 -13.39 5.32 -9.34
CA GLU A 95 -14.64 4.87 -9.99
C GLU A 95 -14.43 3.63 -10.83
N ASN A 96 -15.17 2.59 -10.43
CA ASN A 96 -15.54 1.35 -11.12
C ASN A 96 -14.66 1.03 -12.33
N THR A 97 -13.39 0.74 -12.05
CA THR A 97 -12.56 0.08 -13.03
C THR A 97 -13.22 -1.27 -13.30
N GLN A 98 -13.57 -1.55 -14.56
CA GLN A 98 -14.03 -2.84 -15.09
C GLN A 98 -13.72 -3.99 -14.13
N LEU A 99 -14.65 -4.93 -13.90
CA LEU A 99 -14.52 -6.14 -13.03
C LEU A 99 -13.13 -6.80 -12.99
N ASN A 100 -12.30 -6.57 -14.01
CA ASN A 100 -10.96 -7.07 -14.20
C ASN A 100 -9.82 -6.06 -13.88
N ARG A 101 -9.99 -5.02 -13.06
CA ARG A 101 -8.89 -4.08 -12.72
C ARG A 101 -8.60 -4.01 -11.23
N ARG A 102 -7.32 -3.84 -10.88
CA ARG A 102 -6.82 -3.66 -9.51
C ARG A 102 -5.81 -2.54 -9.42
N SER A 103 -5.60 -2.01 -8.22
CA SER A 103 -4.42 -1.21 -7.92
C SER A 103 -3.15 -2.08 -8.00
N ASN A 104 -2.03 -1.44 -8.31
CA ASN A 104 -0.70 -2.05 -8.30
C ASN A 104 0.23 -1.20 -7.43
N ASP A 105 1.37 -0.73 -7.95
CA ASP A 105 2.30 0.06 -7.16
C ASP A 105 1.79 1.49 -6.90
N GLY A 106 2.29 2.09 -5.82
CA GLY A 106 2.01 3.46 -5.42
C GLY A 106 2.94 3.96 -4.33
N ARG A 107 3.13 5.27 -4.26
CA ARG A 107 4.07 5.91 -3.33
C ARG A 107 3.72 7.38 -3.09
N ALA A 108 3.97 7.87 -1.87
CA ALA A 108 3.92 9.29 -1.60
C ALA A 108 5.08 10.02 -2.31
N ASP A 109 4.80 11.19 -2.88
CA ASP A 109 5.82 12.08 -3.43
C ASP A 109 6.27 13.14 -2.41
N PRO A 110 7.45 13.76 -2.60
CA PRO A 110 7.97 14.80 -1.70
C PRO A 110 7.13 16.07 -1.65
N TRP A 111 6.16 16.25 -2.55
CA TRP A 111 5.28 17.43 -2.64
C TRP A 111 3.89 17.16 -2.06
N GLY A 112 3.75 16.09 -1.26
CA GLY A 112 2.52 15.74 -0.54
C GLY A 112 1.45 15.07 -1.42
N GLY A 113 1.80 14.66 -2.64
CA GLY A 113 0.94 13.83 -3.48
C GLY A 113 1.11 12.34 -3.18
N PHE A 114 0.13 11.54 -3.61
CA PHE A 114 0.20 10.08 -3.58
C PHE A 114 -0.02 9.52 -4.97
N TRP A 115 0.97 8.80 -5.47
CA TRP A 115 0.92 8.14 -6.77
C TRP A 115 0.32 6.76 -6.62
N LEU A 116 -0.52 6.37 -7.56
CA LEU A 116 -1.13 5.06 -7.60
C LEU A 116 -1.25 4.59 -9.04
N SER A 117 -0.87 3.36 -9.31
CA SER A 117 -1.06 2.72 -10.61
C SER A 117 -2.16 1.67 -10.53
N THR A 118 -2.80 1.39 -11.67
CA THR A 118 -3.76 0.31 -11.84
C THR A 118 -3.36 -0.57 -13.02
N MET A 119 -3.80 -1.82 -12.98
CA MET A 119 -3.61 -2.79 -14.04
C MET A 119 -4.77 -3.78 -14.12
N ASP A 120 -4.87 -4.51 -15.23
CA ASP A 120 -5.77 -5.65 -15.34
C ASP A 120 -5.37 -6.77 -14.36
N VAL A 121 -6.34 -7.45 -13.77
CA VAL A 121 -6.13 -8.52 -12.77
C VAL A 121 -5.39 -9.73 -13.35
N ASN A 122 -5.50 -9.96 -14.66
CA ASN A 122 -4.78 -11.00 -15.41
C ASN A 122 -3.57 -10.42 -16.17
N ALA A 123 -3.15 -9.19 -15.87
CA ALA A 123 -2.04 -8.50 -16.53
C ALA A 123 -2.19 -8.34 -18.05
N LYS A 124 -3.44 -8.20 -18.54
CA LYS A 124 -3.68 -7.81 -19.95
C LYS A 124 -3.13 -6.42 -20.25
N LYS A 125 -2.66 -6.23 -21.48
CA LYS A 125 -2.14 -4.94 -21.96
C LYS A 125 -3.28 -3.97 -22.25
N GLY A 126 -3.00 -2.67 -22.15
CA GLY A 126 -3.90 -1.58 -22.59
C GLY A 126 -4.71 -0.93 -21.46
N ASP A 127 -4.97 -1.61 -20.35
CA ASP A 127 -5.88 -1.09 -19.32
C ASP A 127 -5.20 -0.38 -18.15
N GLY A 128 -3.88 -0.18 -18.21
CA GLY A 128 -3.11 0.46 -17.15
C GLY A 128 -3.32 1.98 -17.08
N LYS A 129 -3.44 2.52 -15.86
CA LYS A 129 -3.45 3.97 -15.61
C LYS A 129 -2.56 4.32 -14.42
N ILE A 130 -1.88 5.46 -14.50
CA ILE A 130 -1.14 6.07 -13.39
C ILE A 130 -1.88 7.33 -12.96
N TYR A 131 -2.13 7.44 -11.68
CA TYR A 131 -2.83 8.54 -11.04
C TYR A 131 -1.91 9.27 -10.06
N ARG A 132 -2.19 10.55 -9.86
CA ARG A 132 -1.67 11.34 -8.74
C ARG A 132 -2.84 11.90 -7.94
N TYR A 133 -2.93 11.50 -6.69
CA TYR A 133 -3.83 12.07 -5.70
C TYR A 133 -3.15 13.25 -5.01
N TYR A 134 -3.78 14.42 -5.03
CA TYR A 134 -3.29 15.62 -4.34
C TYR A 134 -4.44 16.58 -4.06
N LYS A 135 -4.52 17.11 -2.84
CA LYS A 135 -5.58 18.06 -2.41
C LYS A 135 -7.00 17.60 -2.80
N HIS A 136 -7.36 16.36 -2.44
CA HIS A 136 -8.66 15.74 -2.74
C HIS A 136 -8.99 15.58 -4.24
N GLN A 137 -8.00 15.70 -5.12
CA GLN A 137 -8.16 15.47 -6.55
C GLN A 137 -7.32 14.28 -6.98
N LEU A 138 -7.93 13.35 -7.71
CA LEU A 138 -7.23 12.27 -8.40
C LEU A 138 -7.11 12.61 -9.88
N LYS A 139 -5.88 12.81 -10.36
CA LYS A 139 -5.61 13.12 -11.77
C LYS A 139 -4.96 11.93 -12.44
N VAL A 140 -5.46 11.55 -13.62
CA VAL A 140 -4.76 10.61 -14.51
C VAL A 140 -3.56 11.34 -15.09
N VAL A 141 -2.37 10.79 -14.89
CA VAL A 141 -1.11 11.31 -15.44
C VAL A 141 -0.73 10.52 -16.69
N VAL A 142 -0.99 9.22 -16.70
CA VAL A 142 -0.74 8.34 -17.84
C VAL A 142 -1.94 7.42 -18.03
N SER A 143 -2.37 7.26 -19.27
CA SER A 143 -3.33 6.26 -19.72
C SER A 143 -2.83 5.61 -21.01
N ASN A 144 -2.87 4.28 -21.05
CA ASN A 144 -2.63 3.52 -22.27
C ASN A 144 -3.92 3.32 -23.07
#